data_AF-A0A1Q9JTZ3-F1
#
_entry.id   AF-A0A1Q9JTZ3-F1
#
_cell.length_a   1.000
_cell.length_b   1.000
_cell.length_c   1.000
_cell.angle_alpha   90.00
_cell.angle_beta   90.00
_cell.angle_gamma   90.00
#
_symmetry.space_group_name_H-M   'P 1'
#
loop_
_entity.id
_entity.type
_entity.pdbx_description
1 polymer ?
#
loop_
_entity_poly.entity_id
_entity_poly.type
_entity_poly.pdbx_seq_one_letter_code
_entity_poly.pdbx_strand_id
1 'polypeptide(L)'
;MREYVAFDLETTGLSPEKDQMIEIGAVKIRDSRIIGKYNCILYPEVPVSDFIIQLTGISREMLAKGISLKEGVEGFLEFSEGFPVLGHNLMFDYSFMKIAAKSFSRSFERDGVDTLAVARKLLKQLKNKKLETLCEHYHYVNEAAHRAYDDALATAVVFEQMKKEFPEEKEVFNPKQLQYRVKKERPITEKQKRYLKELMKYHTIRDTVNIDMMSQSEASRKIDSIILNYGVMRK
;
A
#
# COMPACT_ATOMS: atom_id res chain seq x y z
N MET A 1 -0.86 17.35 14.79
CA MET A 1 -2.16 17.03 14.15
C MET A 1 -3.20 16.59 15.18
N ARG A 2 -4.43 17.15 15.16
CA ARG A 2 -5.54 16.80 16.09
C ARG A 2 -6.71 16.09 15.42
N GLU A 3 -6.87 16.28 14.11
CA GLU A 3 -7.90 15.62 13.32
C GLU A 3 -7.28 15.07 12.04
N TYR A 4 -7.69 13.87 11.65
CA TYR A 4 -7.18 13.14 10.49
C TYR A 4 -8.06 11.94 10.17
N VAL A 5 -7.86 11.37 8.98
CA VAL A 5 -8.40 10.06 8.60
C VAL A 5 -7.23 9.09 8.46
N ALA A 6 -7.15 8.11 9.35
CA ALA A 6 -6.26 6.98 9.15
C ALA A 6 -6.92 6.00 8.18
N PHE A 7 -6.18 5.55 7.17
CA PHE A 7 -6.68 4.57 6.22
C PHE A 7 -5.60 3.60 5.78
N ASP A 8 -6.04 2.44 5.35
CA ASP A 8 -5.24 1.33 4.86
C ASP A 8 -6.04 0.64 3.75
N LEU A 9 -5.34 -0.05 2.85
CA LEU A 9 -5.92 -0.73 1.70
C LEU A 9 -5.39 -2.15 1.60
N GLU A 10 -6.29 -3.09 1.34
CA GLU A 10 -5.89 -4.40 0.84
C GLU A 10 -5.95 -4.41 -0.69
N THR A 11 -4.95 -5.03 -1.32
CA THR A 11 -4.78 -5.03 -2.78
C THR A 11 -4.42 -6.41 -3.31
N THR A 12 -4.63 -6.64 -4.61
CA THR A 12 -4.22 -7.89 -5.28
C THR A 12 -2.71 -8.00 -5.49
N GLY A 13 -1.96 -6.92 -5.25
CA GLY A 13 -0.53 -6.81 -5.49
C GLY A 13 0.01 -5.40 -5.19
N LEU A 14 1.22 -5.12 -5.64
CA LEU A 14 1.99 -3.96 -5.17
C LEU A 14 2.03 -2.77 -6.14
N SER A 15 1.50 -2.92 -7.36
CA SER A 15 1.54 -1.89 -8.41
C SER A 15 0.19 -1.18 -8.51
N PRO A 16 0.10 0.11 -8.16
CA PRO A 16 -1.16 0.86 -8.30
C PRO A 16 -1.60 1.01 -9.76
N GLU A 17 -0.71 0.78 -10.73
CA GLU A 17 -1.03 0.80 -12.16
C GLU A 17 -1.55 -0.55 -12.70
N LYS A 18 -1.30 -1.68 -12.02
CA LYS A 18 -1.57 -3.03 -12.54
C LYS A 18 -2.46 -3.87 -11.63
N ASP A 19 -2.40 -3.63 -10.34
CA ASP A 19 -3.12 -4.36 -9.30
C ASP A 19 -4.37 -3.60 -8.85
N GLN A 20 -5.32 -4.30 -8.24
CA GLN A 20 -6.62 -3.75 -7.84
C GLN A 20 -6.75 -3.65 -6.32
N MET A 21 -7.46 -2.64 -5.84
CA MET A 21 -7.90 -2.56 -4.44
C MET A 21 -9.03 -3.55 -4.21
N ILE A 22 -9.01 -4.24 -3.08
CA ILE A 22 -10.01 -5.24 -2.67
C ILE A 22 -10.68 -4.94 -1.32
N GLU A 23 -10.07 -4.08 -0.49
CA GLU A 23 -10.69 -3.53 0.72
C GLU A 23 -10.23 -2.09 0.92
N ILE A 24 -11.14 -1.24 1.39
CA ILE A 24 -10.81 0.08 1.92
C ILE A 24 -11.20 0.09 3.39
N GLY A 25 -10.26 0.41 4.27
CA GLY A 25 -10.50 0.57 5.69
C GLY A 25 -10.05 1.94 6.16
N ALA A 26 -10.90 2.64 6.91
CA ALA A 26 -10.57 3.95 7.45
C ALA A 26 -11.27 4.26 8.77
N VAL A 27 -10.59 5.06 9.59
CA VAL A 27 -11.11 5.63 10.83
C VAL A 27 -10.84 7.13 10.85
N LYS A 28 -11.89 7.90 11.15
CA LYS A 28 -11.81 9.35 11.28
C LYS A 28 -11.61 9.71 12.75
N ILE A 29 -10.56 10.45 13.03
CA ILE A 29 -10.16 10.86 14.37
C ILE A 29 -10.30 12.38 14.52
N ARG A 30 -10.81 12.82 15.67
CA ARG A 30 -10.75 14.22 16.14
C ARG A 30 -10.50 14.22 17.64
N ASP A 31 -9.49 14.99 18.06
CA ASP A 31 -9.08 15.12 19.47
C ASP A 31 -8.89 13.75 20.15
N SER A 32 -8.18 12.85 19.44
CA SER A 32 -7.87 11.48 19.87
C SER A 32 -9.11 10.59 20.09
N ARG A 33 -10.28 10.98 19.55
CA ARG A 33 -11.52 10.19 19.58
C ARG A 33 -11.92 9.77 18.17
N ILE A 34 -12.46 8.57 18.05
CA ILE A 34 -13.07 8.09 16.82
C ILE A 34 -14.40 8.82 16.62
N ILE A 35 -14.55 9.48 15.47
CA ILE A 35 -15.78 10.19 15.07
C ILE A 35 -16.41 9.60 13.81
N GLY A 36 -15.80 8.59 13.21
CA GLY A 36 -16.35 7.91 12.05
C GLY A 36 -15.56 6.67 11.66
N LYS A 37 -16.25 5.73 11.05
CA LYS A 37 -15.69 4.50 10.47
C LYS A 37 -16.13 4.41 9.01
N TYR A 38 -15.22 4.00 8.15
CA TYR A 38 -15.52 3.61 6.78
C TYR A 38 -14.82 2.28 6.51
N ASN A 39 -15.56 1.30 6.00
CA ASN A 39 -15.01 0.01 5.61
C ASN A 39 -15.86 -0.58 4.49
N CYS A 40 -15.22 -0.99 3.42
CA CYS A 40 -15.90 -1.68 2.33
C CYS A 40 -14.96 -2.68 1.65
N ILE A 41 -15.55 -3.77 1.17
CA ILE A 41 -14.88 -4.74 0.29
C ILE A 41 -15.26 -4.38 -1.13
N LEU A 42 -14.26 -4.42 -2.01
CA LEU A 42 -14.40 -4.08 -3.41
C LEU A 42 -14.44 -5.36 -4.25
N TYR A 43 -15.31 -5.38 -5.25
CA TYR A 43 -15.31 -6.43 -6.25
C TYR A 43 -14.12 -6.26 -7.21
N PRO A 44 -13.19 -7.22 -7.29
CA PRO A 44 -12.11 -7.18 -8.26
C PRO A 44 -12.56 -7.76 -9.61
N GLU A 45 -12.12 -7.15 -10.71
CA GLU A 45 -12.37 -7.63 -12.07
C GLU A 45 -11.41 -8.78 -12.47
N VAL A 46 -10.39 -9.04 -11.65
CA VAL A 46 -9.40 -10.09 -11.85
C VAL A 46 -9.44 -11.13 -10.72
N PRO A 47 -9.14 -12.41 -11.01
CA PRO A 47 -9.03 -13.42 -9.96
C PRO A 47 -7.97 -13.04 -8.92
N VAL A 48 -8.34 -13.10 -7.65
CA VAL A 48 -7.42 -12.90 -6.53
C VAL A 48 -6.70 -14.21 -6.21
N SER A 49 -5.38 -14.14 -6.03
CA SER A 49 -4.55 -15.33 -5.75
C SER A 49 -4.83 -15.91 -4.37
N ASP A 50 -4.64 -17.22 -4.19
CA ASP A 50 -4.82 -17.87 -2.88
C ASP A 50 -3.93 -17.27 -1.79
N PHE A 51 -2.72 -16.82 -2.17
CA PHE A 51 -1.83 -16.12 -1.25
C PHE A 51 -2.49 -14.86 -0.66
N ILE A 52 -3.12 -14.02 -1.48
CA ILE A 52 -3.78 -12.79 -1.01
C ILE A 52 -5.02 -13.13 -0.16
N ILE A 53 -5.79 -14.15 -0.55
CA ILE A 53 -6.94 -14.63 0.24
C ILE A 53 -6.50 -15.11 1.63
N GLN A 54 -5.40 -15.87 1.70
CA GLN A 54 -4.85 -16.35 2.97
C GLN A 54 -4.25 -15.23 3.82
N LEU A 55 -3.57 -14.28 3.18
CA LEU A 55 -2.94 -13.14 3.85
C LEU A 55 -3.97 -12.22 4.50
N THR A 56 -5.02 -11.86 3.75
CA THR A 56 -6.01 -10.86 4.17
C THR A 56 -7.24 -11.47 4.86
N GLY A 57 -7.46 -12.77 4.70
CA GLY A 57 -8.68 -13.44 5.15
C GLY A 57 -9.95 -13.05 4.38
N ILE A 58 -9.85 -12.19 3.36
CA ILE A 58 -10.99 -11.80 2.52
C ILE A 58 -11.31 -12.96 1.58
N SER A 59 -12.45 -13.61 1.76
CA SER A 59 -12.82 -14.77 0.95
C SER A 59 -13.29 -14.37 -0.45
N ARG A 60 -13.22 -15.32 -1.41
CA ARG A 60 -13.77 -15.10 -2.76
C ARG A 60 -15.27 -14.80 -2.76
N GLU A 61 -16.01 -15.36 -1.80
CA GLU A 61 -17.43 -15.07 -1.61
C GLU A 61 -17.65 -13.63 -1.15
N MET A 62 -16.79 -13.12 -0.24
CA MET A 62 -16.84 -11.73 0.19
C MET A 62 -16.52 -10.78 -0.97
N LEU A 63 -15.49 -11.09 -1.76
CA LEU A 63 -15.13 -10.31 -2.96
C LEU A 63 -16.27 -10.28 -3.98
N ALA A 64 -16.92 -11.43 -4.23
CA ALA A 64 -18.06 -11.51 -5.16
C ALA A 64 -19.27 -10.67 -4.72
N LYS A 65 -19.38 -10.36 -3.43
CA LYS A 65 -20.42 -9.50 -2.83
C LYS A 65 -19.95 -8.06 -2.62
N GLY A 66 -18.70 -7.75 -2.94
CA GLY A 66 -18.11 -6.43 -2.77
C GLY A 66 -18.81 -5.38 -3.63
N ILE A 67 -18.70 -4.12 -3.20
CA ILE A 67 -19.20 -2.98 -3.98
C ILE A 67 -18.24 -2.66 -5.15
N SER A 68 -18.70 -1.83 -6.08
CA SER A 68 -17.83 -1.41 -7.18
C SER A 68 -16.66 -0.56 -6.68
N LEU A 69 -15.52 -0.60 -7.39
CA LEU A 69 -14.38 0.27 -7.13
C LEU A 69 -14.79 1.75 -7.09
N LYS A 70 -15.67 2.18 -7.99
CA LYS A 70 -16.16 3.57 -8.06
C LYS A 70 -16.89 3.98 -6.79
N GLU A 71 -17.87 3.18 -6.37
CA GLU A 71 -18.66 3.43 -5.17
C GLU A 71 -17.77 3.49 -3.92
N GLY A 72 -16.84 2.54 -3.79
CA GLY A 72 -15.93 2.50 -2.64
C GLY A 72 -14.96 3.69 -2.60
N VAL A 73 -14.43 4.12 -3.75
CA VAL A 73 -13.55 5.29 -3.84
C VAL A 73 -14.33 6.58 -3.57
N GLU A 74 -15.48 6.79 -4.21
CA GLU A 74 -16.28 8.00 -3.98
C GLU A 74 -16.72 8.12 -2.52
N GLY A 75 -17.19 7.02 -1.91
CA GLY A 75 -17.53 6.99 -0.49
C GLY A 75 -16.35 7.31 0.43
N PHE A 76 -15.13 6.84 0.10
CA PHE A 76 -13.94 7.19 0.87
C PHE A 76 -13.52 8.65 0.69
N LEU A 77 -13.65 9.21 -0.52
CA LEU A 77 -13.32 10.60 -0.80
C LEU A 77 -14.23 11.56 -0.02
N GLU A 78 -15.53 11.26 0.02
CA GLU A 78 -16.52 11.97 0.85
C GLU A 78 -16.22 11.80 2.34
N PHE A 79 -15.94 10.56 2.77
CA PHE A 79 -15.58 10.28 4.15
C PHE A 79 -14.33 11.05 4.60
N SER A 80 -13.33 11.19 3.73
CA SER A 80 -12.04 11.85 4.04
C SER A 80 -11.99 13.35 3.74
N GLU A 81 -13.10 13.94 3.29
CA GLU A 81 -13.14 15.34 2.87
C GLU A 81 -12.78 16.30 4.00
N GLY A 82 -11.83 17.20 3.74
CA GLY A 82 -11.39 18.22 4.69
C GLY A 82 -10.41 17.75 5.78
N PHE A 83 -10.01 16.47 5.78
CA PHE A 83 -9.07 15.93 6.76
C PHE A 83 -7.73 15.57 6.10
N PRO A 84 -6.59 15.78 6.79
CA PRO A 84 -5.34 15.14 6.39
C PRO A 84 -5.44 13.63 6.58
N VAL A 85 -4.64 12.89 5.84
CA VAL A 85 -4.64 11.42 5.91
C VAL A 85 -3.46 10.87 6.70
N LEU A 86 -3.65 9.74 7.33
CA LEU A 86 -2.63 9.01 8.10
C LEU A 86 -2.56 7.59 7.58
N GLY A 87 -1.35 7.03 7.49
CA GLY A 87 -1.16 5.63 7.12
C GLY A 87 0.17 5.11 7.65
N HIS A 88 0.42 3.82 7.48
CA HIS A 88 1.69 3.20 7.79
C HIS A 88 2.32 2.71 6.48
N ASN A 89 3.40 3.35 6.02
CA ASN A 89 3.84 3.28 4.62
C ASN A 89 2.84 3.98 3.66
N LEU A 90 2.26 5.09 4.12
CA LEU A 90 1.12 5.81 3.51
C LEU A 90 1.23 6.08 2.00
N MET A 91 2.43 6.26 1.45
CA MET A 91 2.60 6.52 0.02
C MET A 91 2.14 5.34 -0.86
N PHE A 92 2.12 4.12 -0.32
CA PHE A 92 1.55 2.95 -0.98
C PHE A 92 0.05 3.16 -1.18
N ASP A 93 -0.71 3.30 -0.10
CA ASP A 93 -2.16 3.40 -0.13
C ASP A 93 -2.63 4.65 -0.88
N TYR A 94 -1.96 5.77 -0.62
CA TYR A 94 -2.22 7.03 -1.30
C TYR A 94 -2.06 6.91 -2.82
N SER A 95 -1.11 6.10 -3.31
CA SER A 95 -0.90 5.94 -4.75
C SER A 95 -2.03 5.18 -5.44
N PHE A 96 -2.55 4.10 -4.83
CA PHE A 96 -3.71 3.36 -5.32
C PHE A 96 -4.96 4.24 -5.33
N MET A 97 -5.24 4.90 -4.21
CA MET A 97 -6.41 5.78 -4.07
C MET A 97 -6.34 6.95 -5.07
N LYS A 98 -5.16 7.56 -5.26
CA LYS A 98 -4.99 8.67 -6.21
C LYS A 98 -5.20 8.26 -7.66
N ILE A 99 -4.72 7.08 -8.08
CA ILE A 99 -4.94 6.57 -9.43
C ILE A 99 -6.42 6.24 -9.64
N ALA A 100 -7.06 5.58 -8.67
CA ALA A 100 -8.48 5.23 -8.76
C ALA A 100 -9.40 6.47 -8.73
N ALA A 101 -9.12 7.46 -7.87
CA ALA A 101 -9.87 8.72 -7.88
C ALA A 101 -9.79 9.41 -9.26
N LYS A 102 -8.59 9.42 -9.87
CA LYS A 102 -8.38 10.02 -11.18
C LYS A 102 -9.16 9.32 -12.29
N SER A 103 -9.32 8.00 -12.26
CA SER A 103 -10.10 7.27 -13.28
C SER A 103 -11.59 7.63 -13.25
N PHE A 104 -12.09 8.12 -12.12
CA PHE A 104 -13.46 8.63 -11.95
C PHE A 104 -13.57 10.16 -12.01
N SER A 105 -12.56 10.83 -12.59
CA SER A 105 -12.51 12.30 -12.69
C SER A 105 -12.60 13.02 -11.33
N ARG A 106 -12.19 12.36 -10.25
CA ARG A 106 -12.04 12.95 -8.91
C ARG A 106 -10.57 13.26 -8.64
N SER A 107 -10.32 14.19 -7.72
CA SER A 107 -8.97 14.47 -7.21
C SER A 107 -8.81 13.87 -5.82
N PHE A 108 -7.60 13.40 -5.52
CA PHE A 108 -7.20 12.99 -4.19
C PHE A 108 -5.85 13.63 -3.85
N GLU A 109 -5.88 14.95 -3.73
CA GLU A 109 -4.76 15.72 -3.21
C GLU A 109 -4.98 15.93 -1.70
N ARG A 110 -4.02 15.46 -0.90
CA ARG A 110 -4.10 15.50 0.55
C ARG A 110 -2.74 15.82 1.18
N ASP A 111 -2.79 16.50 2.31
CA ASP A 111 -1.69 16.44 3.26
C ASP A 111 -1.82 15.17 4.09
N GLY A 112 -0.69 14.63 4.55
CA GLY A 112 -0.72 13.45 5.40
C GLY A 112 0.54 13.18 6.18
N VAL A 113 0.47 12.19 7.05
CA VAL A 113 1.57 11.73 7.88
C VAL A 113 1.78 10.23 7.67
N ASP A 114 3.02 9.84 7.41
CA ASP A 114 3.41 8.43 7.34
C ASP A 114 4.00 7.99 8.68
N THR A 115 3.26 7.16 9.41
CA THR A 115 3.69 6.65 10.72
C THR A 115 4.96 5.80 10.64
N LEU A 116 5.24 5.16 9.49
CA LEU A 116 6.49 4.44 9.29
C LEU A 116 7.69 5.40 9.29
N ALA A 117 7.56 6.55 8.65
CA ALA A 117 8.60 7.58 8.64
C ALA A 117 8.79 8.19 10.03
N VAL A 118 7.70 8.45 10.75
CA VAL A 118 7.74 8.93 12.15
C VAL A 118 8.46 7.91 13.04
N ALA A 119 8.06 6.64 12.99
CA ALA A 119 8.64 5.58 13.81
C ALA A 119 10.13 5.36 13.50
N ARG A 120 10.55 5.47 12.23
CA ARG A 120 11.98 5.42 11.84
C ARG A 120 12.80 6.54 12.48
N LYS A 121 12.23 7.73 12.61
CA LYS A 121 12.92 8.88 13.24
C LYS A 121 12.98 8.73 14.76
N LEU A 122 11.87 8.36 15.39
CA LEU A 122 11.74 8.40 16.86
C LEU A 122 12.17 7.11 17.56
N LEU A 123 11.83 5.95 17.01
CA LEU A 123 11.95 4.66 17.69
C LEU A 123 13.14 3.83 17.21
N LYS A 124 14.32 4.45 17.02
CA LYS A 124 15.49 3.85 16.35
C LYS A 124 15.91 2.49 16.92
N GLN A 125 15.70 2.26 18.22
CA GLN A 125 16.03 1.05 18.95
C GLN A 125 15.24 -0.21 18.54
N LEU A 126 14.05 -0.07 17.93
CA LEU A 126 13.24 -1.25 17.58
C LEU A 126 13.83 -2.04 16.39
N LYS A 127 13.75 -3.38 16.47
CA LYS A 127 14.24 -4.35 15.46
C LYS A 127 13.86 -3.98 14.02
N ASN A 128 12.62 -3.54 13.83
CA ASN A 128 12.08 -3.02 12.59
C ASN A 128 10.95 -2.05 12.95
N LYS A 129 10.26 -1.51 11.95
CA LYS A 129 9.18 -0.53 12.11
C LYS A 129 7.88 -1.00 11.45
N LYS A 130 7.68 -2.30 11.29
CA LYS A 130 6.41 -2.86 10.81
C LYS A 130 5.30 -2.50 11.80
N LEU A 131 4.07 -2.32 11.32
CA LEU A 131 2.92 -2.00 12.16
C LEU A 131 2.77 -2.98 13.34
N GLU A 132 2.86 -4.29 13.07
CA GLU A 132 2.86 -5.35 14.11
C GLU A 132 3.90 -5.09 15.22
N THR A 133 5.14 -4.78 14.85
CA THR A 133 6.21 -4.49 15.83
C THR A 133 5.95 -3.21 16.63
N LEU A 134 5.27 -2.22 16.05
CA LEU A 134 4.88 -1.01 16.77
C LEU A 134 3.68 -1.28 17.69
N CYS A 135 2.71 -2.10 17.27
CA CYS A 135 1.61 -2.55 18.10
C CYS A 135 2.12 -3.35 19.31
N GLU A 136 3.03 -4.31 19.09
CA GLU A 136 3.72 -5.04 20.17
C GLU A 136 4.39 -4.09 21.16
N HIS A 137 5.15 -3.11 20.66
CA HIS A 137 5.87 -2.14 21.48
C HIS A 137 4.94 -1.29 22.36
N TYR A 138 3.78 -0.90 21.83
CA TYR A 138 2.79 -0.10 22.54
C TYR A 138 1.70 -0.93 23.24
N HIS A 139 1.90 -2.24 23.35
CA HIS A 139 0.96 -3.18 23.97
C HIS A 139 -0.47 -3.10 23.41
N TYR A 140 -0.59 -2.85 22.10
CA TYR A 140 -1.85 -2.88 21.37
C TYR A 140 -2.00 -4.22 20.64
N VAL A 141 -3.14 -4.87 20.83
CA VAL A 141 -3.47 -6.13 20.14
C VAL A 141 -4.32 -5.78 18.92
N ASN A 142 -3.80 -6.07 17.73
CA ASN A 142 -4.57 -6.01 16.49
C ASN A 142 -5.11 -7.41 16.17
N GLU A 143 -6.36 -7.68 16.59
CA GLU A 143 -6.97 -9.03 16.51
C GLU A 143 -7.21 -9.50 15.07
N ALA A 144 -7.30 -8.57 14.12
CA ALA A 144 -7.58 -8.85 12.72
C ALA A 144 -6.54 -8.18 11.81
N ALA A 145 -5.26 -8.38 12.11
CA ALA A 145 -4.16 -7.93 11.24
C ALA A 145 -4.39 -8.36 9.79
N HIS A 146 -4.05 -7.49 8.82
CA HIS A 146 -4.35 -7.67 7.39
C HIS A 146 -5.85 -7.57 7.03
N ARG A 147 -6.60 -6.87 7.89
CA ARG A 147 -7.89 -6.28 7.53
C ARG A 147 -7.71 -4.77 7.52
N ALA A 148 -8.07 -4.14 6.41
CA ALA A 148 -7.77 -2.73 6.17
C ALA A 148 -8.31 -1.81 7.29
N TYR A 149 -9.50 -2.10 7.83
CA TYR A 149 -10.06 -1.26 8.90
C TYR A 149 -9.26 -1.37 10.21
N ASP A 150 -8.87 -2.59 10.58
CA ASP A 150 -8.18 -2.88 11.82
C ASP A 150 -6.72 -2.37 11.76
N ASP A 151 -6.07 -2.47 10.59
CA ASP A 151 -4.75 -1.88 10.34
C ASP A 151 -4.79 -0.34 10.34
N ALA A 152 -5.84 0.28 9.79
CA ALA A 152 -6.06 1.73 9.89
C ALA A 152 -6.27 2.17 11.36
N LEU A 153 -7.03 1.41 12.14
CA LEU A 153 -7.26 1.67 13.56
C LEU A 153 -5.96 1.51 14.38
N ALA A 154 -5.24 0.41 14.17
CA ALA A 154 -3.95 0.15 14.79
C ALA A 154 -2.95 1.28 14.48
N THR A 155 -2.92 1.74 13.22
CA THR A 155 -2.10 2.88 12.79
C THR A 155 -2.45 4.16 13.56
N ALA A 156 -3.74 4.48 13.74
CA ALA A 156 -4.18 5.62 14.54
C ALA A 156 -3.76 5.50 16.01
N VAL A 157 -3.90 4.31 16.61
CA VAL A 157 -3.48 4.05 17.99
C VAL A 157 -1.97 4.25 18.14
N VAL A 158 -1.17 3.63 17.29
CA VAL A 158 0.30 3.77 17.28
C VAL A 158 0.71 5.23 17.13
N PHE A 159 0.05 5.98 16.25
CA PHE A 159 0.31 7.41 16.06
C PHE A 159 0.02 8.24 17.33
N GLU A 160 -1.12 8.00 17.99
CA GLU A 160 -1.44 8.68 19.24
C GLU A 160 -0.47 8.30 20.38
N GLN A 161 0.02 7.06 20.43
CA GLN A 161 1.03 6.66 21.41
C GLN A 161 2.37 7.34 21.15
N MET A 162 2.86 7.37 19.91
CA MET A 162 4.07 8.11 19.56
C MET A 162 3.95 9.61 19.91
N LYS A 163 2.79 10.23 19.68
CA LYS A 163 2.54 11.63 20.09
C LYS A 163 2.63 11.85 21.59
N LYS A 164 2.16 10.88 22.39
CA LYS A 164 2.22 10.95 23.87
C LYS A 164 3.64 10.73 24.38
N GLU A 165 4.39 9.80 23.78
CA GLU A 165 5.76 9.50 24.18
C GLU A 165 6.75 10.61 23.77
N PHE A 166 6.53 11.26 22.62
CA PHE A 166 7.42 12.30 22.07
C PHE A 166 6.70 13.65 21.89
N PRO A 167 6.21 14.29 22.96
CA PRO A 167 5.41 15.52 22.86
C PRO A 167 6.19 16.73 22.31
N GLU A 168 7.52 16.73 22.44
CA GLU A 168 8.40 17.80 21.96
C GLU A 168 8.69 17.71 20.45
N GLU A 169 8.50 16.55 19.82
CA GLU A 169 8.80 16.29 18.40
C GLU A 169 7.66 16.73 17.47
N LYS A 170 7.01 17.86 17.77
CA LYS A 170 5.74 18.29 17.12
C LYS A 170 5.80 18.31 15.60
N GLU A 171 6.95 18.66 15.02
CA GLU A 171 7.13 18.78 13.57
C GLU A 171 6.91 17.44 12.84
N VAL A 172 7.31 16.31 13.44
CA VAL A 172 7.21 15.00 12.76
C VAL A 172 5.77 14.51 12.64
N PHE A 173 4.89 15.04 13.50
CA PHE A 173 3.47 14.72 13.54
C PHE A 173 2.61 15.71 12.75
N ASN A 174 3.22 16.66 12.05
CA ASN A 174 2.50 17.60 11.19
C ASN A 174 2.31 17.01 9.79
N PRO A 175 1.10 17.09 9.23
CA PRO A 175 0.84 16.59 7.90
C PRO A 175 1.63 17.41 6.87
N LYS A 176 2.15 16.72 5.86
CA LYS A 176 2.87 17.30 4.73
C LYS A 176 2.14 16.96 3.44
N GLN A 177 2.22 17.84 2.46
CA GLN A 177 1.62 17.61 1.15
C GLN A 177 2.15 16.32 0.51
N LEU A 178 1.24 15.39 0.21
CA LEU A 178 1.59 14.10 -0.39
C LEU A 178 1.75 14.25 -1.89
N GLN A 179 2.95 13.93 -2.39
CA GLN A 179 3.28 14.01 -3.80
C GLN A 179 3.55 12.62 -4.37
N TYR A 180 2.53 12.06 -5.02
CA TYR A 180 2.70 10.89 -5.87
C TYR A 180 2.75 11.32 -7.33
N ARG A 181 3.80 10.89 -8.03
CA ARG A 181 3.93 11.02 -9.48
C ARG A 181 3.96 9.61 -10.05
N VAL A 182 3.03 9.30 -10.95
CA VAL A 182 3.06 8.06 -11.72
C VAL A 182 4.43 7.95 -12.37
N LYS A 183 5.15 6.85 -12.07
CA LYS A 183 6.44 6.62 -12.68
C LYS A 183 6.19 6.37 -14.16
N LYS A 184 6.73 7.21 -15.03
CA LYS A 184 6.68 6.94 -16.48
C LYS A 184 7.36 5.61 -16.73
N GLU A 185 6.63 4.63 -17.25
CA GLU A 185 7.24 3.39 -17.74
C GLU A 185 8.24 3.75 -18.82
N ARG A 186 9.50 3.40 -18.57
CA ARG A 186 10.58 3.57 -19.54
C ARG A 186 10.72 2.26 -20.30
N PRO A 187 11.02 2.31 -21.60
CA PRO A 187 11.36 1.11 -22.35
C PRO A 187 12.56 0.42 -21.70
N ILE A 188 12.58 -0.92 -21.76
CA ILE A 188 13.67 -1.77 -21.29
C ILE A 188 15.02 -1.20 -21.76
N THR A 189 16.00 -1.16 -20.86
CA THR A 189 17.35 -0.73 -21.26
C THR A 189 18.03 -1.82 -22.08
N GLU A 190 18.93 -1.45 -23.00
CA GLU A 190 19.74 -2.43 -23.75
C GLU A 190 20.52 -3.39 -22.83
N LYS A 191 20.94 -2.91 -21.65
CA LYS A 191 21.60 -3.75 -20.63
C LYS A 191 20.65 -4.80 -20.05
N GLN A 192 19.45 -4.41 -19.62
CA GLN A 192 18.44 -5.36 -19.11
C GLN A 192 18.01 -6.33 -20.20
N LYS A 193 17.78 -5.84 -21.42
CA LYS A 193 17.39 -6.63 -22.59
C LYS A 193 18.42 -7.71 -22.89
N ARG A 194 19.71 -7.34 -22.95
CA ARG A 194 20.81 -8.29 -23.15
C ARG A 194 20.88 -9.32 -22.03
N TYR A 195 20.89 -8.85 -20.78
CA TYR A 195 21.00 -9.74 -19.62
C TYR A 195 19.83 -10.73 -19.54
N LEU A 196 18.60 -10.28 -19.73
CA LEU A 196 17.41 -11.14 -19.74
C LEU A 196 17.47 -12.18 -20.87
N LYS A 197 17.88 -11.78 -22.09
CA LYS A 197 18.05 -12.71 -23.22
C LYS A 197 19.12 -13.78 -22.92
N GLU A 198 20.25 -13.39 -22.34
CA GLU A 198 21.32 -14.31 -21.92
C GLU A 198 20.84 -15.27 -20.82
N LEU A 199 20.15 -14.74 -19.81
CA LEU A 199 19.62 -15.50 -18.67
C LEU A 199 18.59 -16.55 -19.13
N MET A 200 17.68 -16.16 -20.01
CA MET A 200 16.69 -17.06 -20.60
C MET A 200 17.35 -18.14 -21.46
N LYS A 201 18.36 -17.77 -22.27
CA LYS A 201 19.12 -18.73 -23.07
C LYS A 201 19.88 -19.72 -22.19
N TYR A 202 20.55 -19.24 -21.15
CA TYR A 202 21.33 -20.07 -20.22
C TYR A 202 20.45 -21.13 -19.53
N HIS A 203 19.25 -20.74 -19.11
CA HIS A 203 18.30 -21.65 -18.45
C HIS A 203 17.35 -22.38 -19.42
N THR A 204 17.58 -22.27 -20.74
CA THR A 204 16.73 -22.87 -21.79
C THR A 204 15.25 -22.51 -21.67
N ILE A 205 14.96 -21.29 -21.19
CA ILE A 205 13.60 -20.78 -21.02
C ILE A 205 13.07 -20.36 -22.39
N ARG A 206 12.08 -21.10 -22.90
CA ARG A 206 11.35 -20.76 -24.12
C ARG A 206 10.12 -19.96 -23.73
N ASP A 207 10.24 -18.63 -23.82
CA ASP A 207 9.15 -17.70 -23.57
C ASP A 207 8.78 -16.98 -24.87
N THR A 208 7.49 -16.77 -25.11
CA THR A 208 6.95 -16.09 -26.30
C THR A 208 6.86 -14.57 -26.11
N VAL A 209 7.19 -14.07 -24.92
CA VAL A 209 7.11 -12.64 -24.61
C VAL A 209 8.08 -11.82 -25.46
N ASN A 210 7.54 -10.77 -26.11
CA ASN A 210 8.34 -9.81 -26.86
C ASN A 210 9.14 -8.90 -25.92
N ILE A 211 10.38 -9.31 -25.62
CA ILE A 211 11.31 -8.60 -24.72
C ILE A 211 11.49 -7.13 -25.15
N ASP A 212 11.44 -6.85 -26.44
CA ASP A 212 11.74 -5.53 -27.00
C ASP A 212 10.65 -4.50 -26.69
N MET A 213 9.45 -4.96 -26.29
CA MET A 213 8.33 -4.12 -25.88
C MET A 213 8.20 -4.00 -24.35
N MET A 214 9.07 -4.66 -23.58
CA MET A 214 8.99 -4.61 -22.12
C MET A 214 9.38 -3.23 -21.58
N SER A 215 8.76 -2.83 -20.49
CA SER A 215 9.25 -1.75 -19.64
C SER A 215 10.46 -2.20 -18.82
N GLN A 216 11.25 -1.24 -18.31
CA GLN A 216 12.34 -1.54 -17.37
C GLN A 216 11.86 -2.30 -16.14
N SER A 217 10.67 -1.96 -15.63
CA SER A 217 10.06 -2.56 -14.44
C SER A 217 9.66 -4.03 -14.67
N GLU A 218 9.11 -4.34 -15.84
CA GLU A 218 8.78 -5.71 -16.24
C GLU A 218 10.02 -6.55 -16.48
N ALA A 219 11.03 -5.96 -17.12
CA ALA A 219 12.31 -6.63 -17.32
C ALA A 219 12.97 -6.99 -15.98
N SER A 220 13.04 -6.06 -15.01
CA SER A 220 13.59 -6.34 -13.69
C SER A 220 12.82 -7.44 -12.96
N ARG A 221 11.49 -7.37 -12.90
CA ARG A 221 10.67 -8.42 -12.25
C ARG A 221 10.89 -9.79 -12.88
N LYS A 222 11.02 -9.85 -14.21
CA LYS A 222 11.26 -11.10 -14.91
C LYS A 222 12.67 -11.65 -14.66
N ILE A 223 13.68 -10.79 -14.64
CA ILE A 223 15.05 -11.15 -14.24
C ILE A 223 15.06 -11.71 -12.82
N ASP A 224 14.46 -11.00 -11.87
CA ASP A 224 14.42 -11.40 -10.46
C ASP A 224 13.71 -12.75 -10.30
N SER A 225 12.58 -12.94 -10.98
CA SER A 225 11.84 -14.20 -11.00
C SER A 225 12.68 -15.36 -11.56
N ILE A 226 13.42 -15.15 -12.65
CA ILE A 226 14.28 -16.22 -13.21
C ILE A 226 15.45 -16.52 -12.26
N ILE A 227 16.11 -15.50 -11.69
CA ILE A 227 17.21 -15.70 -10.74
C ILE A 227 16.72 -16.47 -9.52
N LEU A 228 15.54 -16.15 -9.01
CA LEU A 228 14.96 -16.83 -7.86
C LEU A 228 14.69 -18.32 -8.15
N ASN A 229 14.15 -18.63 -9.34
CA ASN A 229 13.72 -19.99 -9.68
C ASN A 229 14.84 -20.87 -10.26
N TYR A 230 15.81 -20.28 -10.95
CA TYR A 230 16.83 -21.02 -11.71
C TYR A 230 18.27 -20.67 -11.29
N GLY A 231 18.46 -19.63 -10.48
CA GLY A 231 19.76 -19.13 -10.06
C GLY A 231 20.40 -18.16 -11.04
N VAL A 232 21.50 -17.53 -10.59
CA VAL A 232 22.30 -16.63 -11.42
C VAL A 232 23.13 -17.41 -12.45
N MET A 233 23.45 -16.77 -13.58
CA MET A 233 24.43 -17.32 -14.54
C MET A 233 25.78 -17.50 -13.84
N ARG A 234 26.28 -18.74 -13.81
CA ARG A 234 27.64 -19.03 -13.31
C ARG A 234 28.66 -18.69 -14.40
N LYS A 235 29.74 -18.02 -14.00
CA LYS A 235 30.88 -17.74 -14.89
C LYS A 235 31.60 -19.02 -15.28
#